data_AF-A0A7K5JL34-F1
#
_entry.id   AF-A0A7K5JL34-F1
#
_cell.length_a   1.000
_cell.length_b   1.000
_cell.length_c   1.000
_cell.angle_alpha   90.00
_cell.angle_beta   90.00
_cell.angle_gamma   90.00
#
_symmetry.space_group_name_H-M   'P 1'
#
loop_
_entity.id
_entity.type
_entity.pdbx_description
1 polymer ?
#
loop_
_entity_poly.entity_id
_entity_poly.type
_entity_poly.pdbx_seq_one_letter_code
_entity_poly.pdbx_strand_id
1 'polypeptide(L)'
;MADPPACCAACATCLLCPYSCRWITAKKEKRKGLRTTKCDCSWFLFLFCVFLFTLVWLYFAIIILNDFHNFNEFIFKQRKLWLDWSQVLLIATAVLITYSSVLLVLALCLQLCGQPLKLHWLHKVLLILTALVVAAAFTGLGIKWAEEWRSARISLQATGPFLHIGVVGGMTLLAWPLASFVYRTRSTGLKVFLLLVYCTVMIALYLAPLGITSPCLMEENQLPPKPALVGHRGAPMLAPENTLMSLRKAVDCDVQVFETDVMVSADGVPFLMHDEELTRTTNVQAVFPERAALNSTAFNWTDLQQLDAGSWFLERSPFPTMPSLSAGDRHQAAKQRIPSLGQALEAAKQSNISIMFDLRPENHSDYQSFVNATLAVILQSGIPLQQVSWSP
;
A
#
# COMPACT_ATOMS: atom_id res chain seq x y z
N MET A 1 26.79 48.61 16.52
CA MET A 1 26.35 48.57 15.11
C MET A 1 27.16 47.49 14.42
N ALA A 2 26.52 46.39 14.06
CA ALA A 2 27.05 45.42 13.11
C ALA A 2 25.86 45.06 12.22
N ASP A 3 25.92 45.43 10.94
CA ASP A 3 24.95 44.97 9.97
C ASP A 3 25.04 43.43 9.91
N PRO A 4 23.92 42.70 9.90
CA PRO A 4 23.95 41.25 9.75
C PRO A 4 24.69 40.91 8.45
N PRO A 5 25.39 39.76 8.37
CA PRO A 5 26.18 39.39 7.19
C PRO A 5 25.31 39.49 5.95
N ALA A 6 25.58 40.51 5.13
CA ALA A 6 24.83 40.76 3.93
C ALA A 6 25.11 39.58 2.99
N CYS A 7 24.07 38.85 2.60
CA CYS A 7 24.19 37.83 1.57
C CYS A 7 24.87 38.46 0.35
N CYS A 8 25.86 37.76 -0.23
CA CYS A 8 26.61 38.27 -1.37
C CYS A 8 25.63 38.69 -2.49
N ALA A 9 25.88 39.82 -3.15
CA ALA A 9 24.98 40.38 -4.16
C ALA A 9 24.68 39.38 -5.30
N ALA A 10 25.63 38.49 -5.60
CA ALA A 10 25.44 37.38 -6.54
C ALA A 10 24.41 36.37 -6.03
N CYS A 11 24.53 35.91 -4.78
CA CYS A 11 23.62 34.97 -4.14
C CYS A 11 22.18 35.53 -4.04
N ALA A 12 22.04 36.80 -3.64
CA ALA A 12 20.73 37.45 -3.60
C ALA A 12 20.07 37.55 -4.99
N THR A 13 20.86 37.76 -6.05
CA THR A 13 20.34 37.82 -7.44
C THR A 13 19.94 36.42 -7.93
N CYS A 14 20.73 35.38 -7.62
CA CYS A 14 20.41 33.99 -7.93
C CYS A 14 19.12 33.50 -7.24
N LEU A 15 18.79 34.00 -6.04
CA LEU A 15 17.55 33.68 -5.33
C LEU A 15 16.35 34.49 -5.84
N LEU A 16 16.57 35.76 -6.21
CA LEU A 16 15.50 36.68 -6.63
C LEU A 16 14.99 36.37 -8.05
N CYS A 17 15.88 35.98 -8.96
CA CYS A 17 15.55 35.65 -10.35
C CYS A 17 14.45 34.57 -10.48
N PRO A 18 14.56 33.39 -9.85
CA PRO A 18 13.55 32.34 -9.98
C PRO A 18 12.22 32.67 -9.28
N TYR A 19 12.22 33.49 -8.24
CA TYR A 19 11.00 33.84 -7.48
C TYR A 19 10.20 35.02 -8.09
N SER A 20 10.91 36.01 -8.62
CA SER A 20 10.32 37.24 -9.17
C SER A 20 10.27 37.26 -10.70
N CYS A 21 10.92 36.29 -11.36
CA CYS A 21 11.15 36.23 -12.81
C CYS A 21 11.77 37.52 -13.39
N ARG A 22 12.53 38.28 -12.59
CA ARG A 22 13.20 39.51 -13.02
C ARG A 22 14.72 39.36 -12.96
N TRP A 23 15.38 39.55 -14.10
CA TRP A 23 16.83 39.62 -14.24
C TRP A 23 17.37 41.01 -13.87
N ILE A 24 17.07 41.48 -12.65
CA ILE A 24 17.53 42.77 -12.16
C ILE A 24 18.51 42.55 -11.02
N THR A 25 19.71 43.13 -11.11
CA THR A 25 20.72 43.05 -10.06
C THR A 25 20.16 43.56 -8.74
N ALA A 26 20.34 42.81 -7.64
CA ALA A 26 19.85 43.17 -6.30
C ALA A 26 20.25 44.60 -5.86
N LYS A 27 21.38 45.11 -6.35
CA LYS A 27 21.85 46.51 -6.16
C LYS A 27 20.86 47.56 -6.69
N LYS A 28 20.18 47.28 -7.81
CA LYS A 28 19.24 48.20 -8.48
C LYS A 28 17.87 48.22 -7.80
N GLU A 29 17.43 47.11 -7.20
CA GLU A 29 16.22 47.08 -6.36
C GLU A 29 16.43 47.73 -4.99
N LYS A 30 17.60 47.51 -4.36
CA LYS A 30 17.97 48.19 -3.12
C LYS A 30 17.98 49.72 -3.28
N ARG A 31 18.42 50.22 -4.45
CA ARG A 31 18.33 51.66 -4.83
C ARG A 31 16.90 52.18 -5.03
N LYS A 32 15.94 51.33 -5.40
CA LYS A 32 14.54 51.73 -5.63
C LYS A 32 13.67 51.69 -4.36
N GLY A 33 14.21 51.30 -3.20
CA GLY A 33 13.46 51.27 -1.95
C GLY A 33 12.23 50.35 -1.97
N LEU A 34 12.24 49.31 -2.80
CA LEU A 34 11.13 48.36 -2.92
C LEU A 34 10.98 47.56 -1.62
N ARG A 35 9.99 47.92 -0.80
CA ARG A 35 9.60 47.15 0.39
C ARG A 35 8.55 46.12 0.02
N THR A 36 8.54 44.99 0.75
CA THR A 36 7.46 44.01 0.72
C THR A 36 6.15 44.71 1.07
N THR A 37 5.15 44.59 0.21
CA THR A 37 3.82 45.18 0.43
C THR A 37 2.94 44.23 1.24
N LYS A 38 1.81 44.73 1.78
CA LYS A 38 0.80 43.87 2.42
C LYS A 38 0.31 42.75 1.49
N CYS A 39 0.14 43.06 0.21
CA CYS A 39 -0.25 42.10 -0.82
C CYS A 39 0.79 41.00 -0.99
N ASP A 40 2.09 41.34 -0.99
CA ASP A 40 3.17 40.35 -1.07
C ASP A 40 3.18 39.41 0.14
N CYS A 41 2.89 39.92 1.34
CA CYS A 41 2.72 39.08 2.54
C CYS A 41 1.52 38.13 2.43
N SER A 42 0.39 38.58 1.87
CA SER A 42 -0.78 37.71 1.64
C SER A 42 -0.46 36.58 0.66
N TRP A 43 0.33 36.86 -0.38
CA TRP A 43 0.77 35.84 -1.34
C TRP A 43 1.75 34.84 -0.74
N PHE A 44 2.65 35.28 0.14
CA PHE A 44 3.51 34.38 0.90
C PHE A 44 2.70 33.46 1.82
N LEU A 45 1.70 33.99 2.53
CA LEU A 45 0.79 33.19 3.35
C LEU A 45 0.02 32.17 2.49
N PHE A 46 -0.49 32.60 1.34
CA PHE A 46 -1.17 31.71 0.40
C PHE A 46 -0.25 30.57 -0.09
N LEU A 47 0.99 30.88 -0.47
CA LEU A 47 2.00 29.88 -0.84
C LEU A 47 2.22 28.86 0.29
N PHE A 48 2.34 29.32 1.53
CA PHE A 48 2.48 28.45 2.70
C PHE A 48 1.26 27.53 2.87
N CYS A 49 0.04 28.06 2.75
CA CYS A 49 -1.19 27.26 2.81
C CYS A 49 -1.26 26.22 1.67
N VAL A 50 -0.87 26.60 0.44
CA VAL A 50 -0.85 25.67 -0.70
C VAL A 50 0.18 24.57 -0.48
N PHE A 51 1.37 24.89 0.04
CA PHE A 51 2.37 23.89 0.40
C PHE A 51 1.82 22.88 1.43
N LEU A 52 1.21 23.36 2.53
CA LEU A 52 0.59 22.48 3.52
C LEU A 52 -0.52 21.63 2.89
N PHE A 53 -1.36 22.21 2.04
CA PHE A 53 -2.43 21.48 1.37
C PHE A 53 -1.89 20.38 0.44
N THR A 54 -0.82 20.66 -0.31
CA THR A 54 -0.12 19.65 -1.13
C THR A 54 0.57 18.58 -0.27
N LEU A 55 1.06 18.92 0.92
CA LEU A 55 1.68 17.98 1.85
C LEU A 55 0.65 17.02 2.44
N VAL A 56 -0.51 17.53 2.85
CA VAL A 56 -1.63 16.68 3.28
C VAL A 56 -2.07 15.78 2.13
N TRP A 57 -2.20 16.32 0.92
CA TRP A 57 -2.53 15.50 -0.25
C TRP A 57 -1.50 14.40 -0.53
N LEU A 58 -0.21 14.70 -0.46
CA LEU A 58 0.85 13.68 -0.61
C LEU A 58 0.68 12.55 0.41
N TYR A 59 0.42 12.91 1.67
CA TYR A 59 0.18 11.92 2.71
C TYR A 59 -1.02 11.02 2.39
N PHE A 60 -2.14 11.60 1.93
CA PHE A 60 -3.29 10.82 1.47
C PHE A 60 -2.97 9.95 0.25
N ALA A 61 -2.24 10.48 -0.74
CA ALA A 61 -1.83 9.74 -1.93
C ALA A 61 -0.96 8.51 -1.58
N ILE A 62 -0.17 8.58 -0.50
CA ILE A 62 0.60 7.44 0.01
C ILE A 62 -0.30 6.43 0.73
N ILE A 63 -1.33 6.88 1.48
CA ILE A 63 -2.26 5.97 2.17
C ILE A 63 -3.03 5.10 1.19
N ILE A 64 -3.53 5.69 0.09
CA ILE A 64 -4.34 4.99 -0.91
C ILE A 64 -3.50 4.14 -1.88
N LEU A 65 -2.20 3.93 -1.60
CA LEU A 65 -1.30 3.20 -2.49
C LEU A 65 -1.73 1.74 -2.68
N ASN A 66 -2.35 1.14 -1.67
CA ASN A 66 -2.93 -0.20 -1.76
C ASN A 66 -4.15 -0.27 -2.70
N ASP A 67 -4.81 0.87 -2.95
CA ASP A 67 -6.00 0.97 -3.81
C ASP A 67 -5.71 1.45 -5.23
N PHE A 68 -4.43 1.60 -5.59
CA PHE A 68 -4.04 2.03 -6.92
C PHE A 68 -4.50 1.09 -8.02
N HIS A 69 -4.65 -0.20 -7.73
CA HIS A 69 -5.26 -1.14 -8.65
C HIS A 69 -6.73 -0.78 -8.94
N ASN A 70 -7.53 -0.58 -7.88
CA ASN A 70 -8.94 -0.19 -7.99
C ASN A 70 -9.09 1.15 -8.72
N PHE A 71 -8.21 2.11 -8.44
CA PHE A 71 -8.16 3.40 -9.13
C PHE A 71 -7.86 3.25 -10.63
N ASN A 72 -6.84 2.47 -10.98
CA ASN A 72 -6.48 2.21 -12.38
C ASN A 72 -7.62 1.55 -13.14
N GLU A 73 -8.25 0.55 -12.53
CA GLU A 73 -9.37 -0.18 -13.13
C GLU A 73 -10.58 0.74 -13.33
N PHE A 74 -10.87 1.63 -12.38
CA PHE A 74 -11.93 2.64 -12.51
C PHE A 74 -11.70 3.58 -13.68
N ILE A 75 -10.49 4.15 -13.82
CA ILE A 75 -10.17 5.05 -14.92
C ILE A 75 -10.19 4.30 -16.26
N PHE A 76 -9.68 3.06 -16.29
CA PHE A 76 -9.75 2.21 -17.46
C PHE A 76 -11.20 1.96 -17.89
N LYS A 77 -12.10 1.62 -16.96
CA LYS A 77 -13.52 1.38 -17.25
C LYS A 77 -14.17 2.59 -17.94
N GLN A 78 -13.76 3.82 -17.60
CA GLN A 78 -14.27 5.06 -18.20
C GLN A 78 -13.58 5.46 -19.51
N ARG A 79 -12.25 5.38 -19.57
CA ARG A 79 -11.45 5.90 -20.69
C ARG A 79 -11.15 4.86 -21.76
N LYS A 80 -11.31 3.57 -21.43
CA LYS A 80 -10.90 2.42 -22.25
C LYS A 80 -9.43 2.46 -22.69
N LEU A 81 -8.60 3.22 -21.97
CA LEU A 81 -7.17 3.36 -22.20
C LEU A 81 -6.43 2.70 -21.04
N TRP A 82 -5.72 1.62 -21.33
CA TRP A 82 -4.91 0.91 -20.34
C TRP A 82 -3.59 1.67 -20.14
N LEU A 83 -3.51 2.38 -19.03
CA LEU A 83 -2.34 3.12 -18.54
C LEU A 83 -2.29 2.93 -17.02
N ASP A 84 -1.10 2.92 -16.44
CA ASP A 84 -0.95 3.00 -14.99
C ASP A 84 -1.20 4.45 -14.51
N TRP A 85 -2.49 4.79 -14.39
CA TRP A 85 -2.96 6.10 -13.95
C TRP A 85 -2.49 6.45 -12.54
N SER A 86 -2.22 5.45 -11.69
CA SER A 86 -1.68 5.65 -10.36
C SER A 86 -0.27 6.27 -10.39
N GLN A 87 0.58 5.84 -11.32
CA GLN A 87 1.89 6.45 -11.52
C GLN A 87 1.77 7.89 -12.00
N VAL A 88 0.83 8.17 -12.90
CA VAL A 88 0.56 9.55 -13.37
C VAL A 88 0.12 10.44 -12.19
N LEU A 89 -0.76 9.94 -11.32
CA LEU A 89 -1.21 10.64 -10.12
C LEU A 89 -0.05 10.93 -9.16
N LEU A 90 0.82 9.95 -8.91
CA LEU A 90 2.00 10.12 -8.07
C LEU A 90 3.00 11.13 -8.64
N ILE A 91 3.29 11.05 -9.95
CA ILE A 91 4.18 12.00 -10.62
C ILE A 91 3.59 13.41 -10.55
N ALA A 92 2.30 13.57 -10.85
CA ALA A 92 1.63 14.87 -10.75
C ALA A 92 1.71 15.42 -9.31
N THR A 93 1.43 14.58 -8.31
CA THR A 93 1.53 14.94 -6.88
C THR A 93 2.94 15.39 -6.51
N ALA A 94 3.95 14.62 -6.92
CA ALA A 94 5.36 14.92 -6.69
C ALA A 94 5.78 16.26 -7.33
N VAL A 95 5.33 16.55 -8.56
CA VAL A 95 5.58 17.83 -9.24
C VAL A 95 4.95 18.99 -8.48
N LEU A 96 3.68 18.88 -8.08
CA LEU A 96 2.96 19.94 -7.38
C LEU A 96 3.59 20.27 -6.03
N ILE A 97 3.93 19.26 -5.22
CA ILE A 97 4.57 19.48 -3.91
C ILE A 97 6.01 19.98 -4.04
N THR A 98 6.78 19.46 -5.01
CA THR A 98 8.15 19.94 -5.23
C THR A 98 8.14 21.40 -5.65
N TYR A 99 7.22 21.78 -6.54
CA TYR A 99 7.07 23.15 -7.00
C TYR A 99 6.73 24.12 -5.85
N SER A 100 5.74 23.79 -5.01
CA SER A 100 5.37 24.63 -3.86
C SER A 100 6.49 24.69 -2.81
N SER A 101 7.20 23.57 -2.57
CA SER A 101 8.35 23.49 -1.67
C SER A 101 9.50 24.37 -2.11
N VAL A 102 9.88 24.30 -3.39
CA VAL A 102 10.97 25.12 -3.95
C VAL A 102 10.65 26.60 -3.82
N LEU A 103 9.42 27.02 -4.15
CA LEU A 103 9.00 28.42 -3.98
C LEU A 103 9.03 28.86 -2.51
N LEU A 104 8.61 27.99 -1.58
CA LEU A 104 8.62 28.29 -0.15
C LEU A 104 10.06 28.43 0.38
N VAL A 105 10.96 27.52 0.00
CA VAL A 105 12.39 27.61 0.35
C VAL A 105 13.02 28.87 -0.21
N LEU A 106 12.75 29.21 -1.47
CA LEU A 106 13.21 30.46 -2.08
C LEU A 106 12.71 31.68 -1.31
N ALA A 107 11.43 31.71 -0.93
CA ALA A 107 10.85 32.80 -0.14
C ALA A 107 11.52 32.93 1.23
N LEU A 108 11.76 31.82 1.94
CA LEU A 108 12.46 31.82 3.23
C LEU A 108 13.91 32.32 3.08
N CYS A 109 14.63 31.89 2.05
CA CYS A 109 15.98 32.37 1.74
C CYS A 109 16.00 33.87 1.42
N LEU A 110 15.05 34.38 0.63
CA LEU A 110 14.92 35.81 0.32
C LEU A 110 14.64 36.63 1.58
N GLN A 111 13.78 36.13 2.47
CA GLN A 111 13.50 36.76 3.75
C GLN A 111 14.73 36.83 4.66
N LEU A 112 15.51 35.75 4.75
CA LEU A 112 16.79 35.72 5.47
C LEU A 112 17.77 36.77 4.91
N CYS A 113 17.85 36.88 3.57
CA CYS A 113 18.68 37.85 2.86
C CYS A 113 18.14 39.30 2.90
N GLY A 114 16.96 39.53 3.50
CA GLY A 114 16.33 40.85 3.58
C GLY A 114 15.90 41.41 2.22
N GLN A 115 15.59 40.54 1.27
CA GLN A 115 15.10 40.89 -0.07
C GLN A 115 13.56 40.94 -0.09
N PRO A 116 12.94 41.70 -1.01
CA PRO A 116 11.49 41.78 -1.12
C PRO A 116 10.87 40.46 -1.64
N LEU A 117 9.73 40.05 -1.07
CA LEU A 117 9.01 38.82 -1.45
C LEU A 117 8.06 39.04 -2.63
N LYS A 118 8.57 39.55 -3.75
CA LYS A 118 7.75 39.82 -4.94
C LYS A 118 7.56 38.57 -5.78
N LEU A 119 6.44 37.89 -5.54
CA LEU A 119 6.05 36.71 -6.31
C LEU A 119 5.58 37.11 -7.71
N HIS A 120 6.14 36.48 -8.74
CA HIS A 120 5.75 36.72 -10.14
C HIS A 120 4.30 36.28 -10.42
N TRP A 121 3.62 36.93 -11.37
CA TRP A 121 2.21 36.64 -11.70
C TRP A 121 2.01 35.19 -12.20
N LEU A 122 2.98 34.64 -12.92
CA LEU A 122 2.94 33.23 -13.36
C LEU A 122 2.85 32.28 -12.16
N HIS A 123 3.68 32.50 -11.12
CA HIS A 123 3.64 31.67 -9.93
C HIS A 123 2.33 31.81 -9.17
N LYS A 124 1.74 33.01 -9.13
CA LYS A 124 0.41 33.23 -8.54
C LYS A 124 -0.65 32.37 -9.22
N VAL A 125 -0.66 32.35 -10.56
CA VAL A 125 -1.58 31.52 -11.35
C VAL A 125 -1.33 30.03 -11.09
N LEU A 126 -0.07 29.59 -11.13
CA LEU A 126 0.28 28.18 -10.89
C LEU A 126 -0.06 27.72 -9.47
N LEU A 127 0.07 28.57 -8.45
CA LEU A 127 -0.34 28.24 -7.08
C LEU A 127 -1.86 28.11 -6.95
N ILE A 128 -2.63 28.99 -7.60
CA ILE A 128 -4.09 28.85 -7.66
C ILE A 128 -4.47 27.54 -8.34
N LEU A 129 -3.86 27.24 -9.50
CA LEU A 129 -4.11 25.98 -10.22
C LEU A 129 -3.77 24.77 -9.36
N THR A 130 -2.62 24.81 -8.66
CA THR A 130 -2.21 23.74 -7.73
C THR A 130 -3.27 23.52 -6.65
N ALA A 131 -3.75 24.60 -6.02
CA ALA A 131 -4.79 24.50 -4.99
C ALA A 131 -6.09 23.91 -5.55
N LEU A 132 -6.50 24.31 -6.75
CA LEU A 132 -7.70 23.79 -7.41
C LEU A 132 -7.57 22.30 -7.77
N VAL A 133 -6.42 21.88 -8.30
CA VAL A 133 -6.15 20.47 -8.64
C VAL A 133 -6.19 19.60 -7.38
N VAL A 134 -5.53 20.02 -6.31
CA VAL A 134 -5.55 19.28 -5.04
C VAL A 134 -6.95 19.25 -4.43
N ALA A 135 -7.70 20.36 -4.48
CA ALA A 135 -9.08 20.40 -4.00
C ALA A 135 -10.01 19.46 -4.79
N ALA A 136 -9.86 19.43 -6.11
CA ALA A 136 -10.58 18.49 -6.98
C ALA A 136 -10.23 17.04 -6.65
N ALA A 137 -8.96 16.75 -6.35
CA ALA A 137 -8.50 15.42 -5.96
C ALA A 137 -9.14 14.96 -4.63
N PHE A 138 -9.18 15.83 -3.60
CA PHE A 138 -9.90 15.55 -2.36
C PHE A 138 -11.40 15.35 -2.55
N THR A 139 -12.01 16.15 -3.43
CA THR A 139 -13.44 16.00 -3.76
C THR A 139 -13.70 14.67 -4.46
N GLY A 140 -12.83 14.27 -5.39
CA GLY A 140 -12.88 12.96 -6.04
C GLY A 140 -12.79 11.81 -5.05
N LEU A 141 -11.83 11.88 -4.11
CA LEU A 141 -11.69 10.91 -3.03
C LEU A 141 -12.97 10.84 -2.18
N GLY A 142 -13.51 12.00 -1.77
CA GLY A 142 -14.71 12.06 -0.94
C GLY A 142 -15.98 11.50 -1.61
N ILE A 143 -16.10 11.61 -2.93
CA ILE A 143 -17.28 11.14 -3.66
C ILE A 143 -17.19 9.65 -4.01
N LYS A 144 -15.99 9.17 -4.35
CA LYS A 144 -15.82 7.81 -4.91
C LYS A 144 -15.18 6.80 -3.96
N TRP A 145 -14.40 7.27 -2.99
CA TRP A 145 -13.63 6.45 -2.06
C TRP A 145 -13.80 6.98 -0.63
N ALA A 146 -15.05 7.20 -0.22
CA ALA A 146 -15.35 7.74 1.12
C ALA A 146 -14.89 6.79 2.25
N GLU A 147 -14.77 5.49 1.97
CA GLU A 147 -14.29 4.49 2.93
C GLU A 147 -12.82 4.72 3.31
N GLU A 148 -12.01 5.30 2.41
CA GLU A 148 -10.58 5.57 2.65
C GLU A 148 -10.32 6.63 3.72
N TRP A 149 -11.34 7.41 4.11
CA TRP A 149 -11.21 8.28 5.28
C TRP A 149 -10.98 7.50 6.58
N ARG A 150 -11.45 6.24 6.64
CA ARG A 150 -11.15 5.35 7.78
C ARG A 150 -9.69 4.90 7.75
N SER A 151 -9.18 4.50 6.59
CA SER A 151 -7.77 4.17 6.36
C SER A 151 -6.86 5.35 6.73
N ALA A 152 -7.24 6.56 6.35
CA ALA A 152 -6.49 7.77 6.68
C ALA A 152 -6.43 8.04 8.19
N ARG A 153 -7.53 7.82 8.93
CA ARG A 153 -7.54 7.95 10.39
C ARG A 153 -6.60 6.96 11.05
N ILE A 154 -6.67 5.69 10.68
CA ILE A 154 -5.82 4.63 11.23
C ILE A 154 -4.35 4.91 10.89
N SER A 155 -4.08 5.35 9.66
CA SER A 155 -2.73 5.74 9.25
C SER A 155 -2.21 6.94 10.04
N LEU A 156 -3.05 7.96 10.33
CA LEU A 156 -2.65 9.10 11.17
C LEU A 156 -2.31 8.68 12.60
N GLN A 157 -3.02 7.69 13.14
CA GLN A 157 -2.72 7.13 14.46
C GLN A 157 -1.40 6.35 14.43
N ALA A 158 -1.18 5.53 13.40
CA ALA A 158 0.04 4.75 13.24
C ALA A 158 1.28 5.63 12.98
N THR A 159 1.14 6.66 12.14
CA THR A 159 2.23 7.56 11.74
C THR A 159 2.39 8.79 12.64
N GLY A 160 1.45 9.01 13.56
CA GLY A 160 1.38 10.16 14.46
C GLY A 160 2.71 10.50 15.15
N PRO A 161 3.43 9.55 15.77
CA PRO A 161 4.72 9.82 16.40
C PRO A 161 5.78 10.35 15.41
N PHE A 162 5.82 9.82 14.19
CA PHE A 162 6.78 10.25 13.17
C PHE A 162 6.42 11.63 12.60
N LEU A 163 5.13 11.87 12.36
CA LEU A 163 4.62 13.19 11.96
C LEU A 163 4.93 14.24 13.02
N HIS A 164 4.77 13.90 14.30
CA HIS A 164 5.11 14.78 15.41
C HIS A 164 6.60 15.16 15.42
N ILE A 165 7.50 14.18 15.33
CA ILE A 165 8.95 14.43 15.23
C ILE A 165 9.27 15.34 14.03
N GLY A 166 8.65 15.08 12.87
CA GLY A 166 8.81 15.89 11.68
C GLY A 166 8.38 17.34 11.88
N VAL A 167 7.22 17.56 12.50
CA VAL A 167 6.71 18.92 12.78
C VAL A 167 7.57 19.64 13.80
N VAL A 168 8.03 18.98 14.87
CA VAL A 168 8.97 19.56 15.85
C VAL A 168 10.29 19.95 15.17
N GLY A 169 10.84 19.08 14.31
CA GLY A 169 12.03 19.38 13.51
C GLY A 169 11.81 20.60 12.60
N GLY A 170 10.69 20.65 11.90
CA GLY A 170 10.31 21.79 11.05
C GLY A 170 10.17 23.10 11.82
N MET A 171 9.49 23.08 12.96
CA MET A 171 9.32 24.27 13.82
C MET A 171 10.64 24.76 14.43
N THR A 172 11.56 23.83 14.72
CA THR A 172 12.91 24.15 15.19
C THR A 172 13.71 24.86 14.09
N LEU A 173 13.66 24.35 12.85
CA LEU A 173 14.32 24.98 11.70
C LEU A 173 13.72 26.37 11.37
N LEU A 174 12.41 26.53 11.55
CA LEU A 174 11.71 27.80 11.33
C LEU A 174 11.95 28.85 12.44
N ALA A 175 12.46 28.44 13.61
CA ALA A 175 12.69 29.33 14.74
C ALA A 175 13.60 30.51 14.36
N TRP A 176 14.71 30.24 13.65
CA TRP A 176 15.68 31.26 13.27
C TRP A 176 15.16 32.26 12.22
N PRO A 177 14.58 31.83 11.08
CA PRO A 177 13.92 32.74 10.14
C PRO A 177 12.83 33.61 10.80
N LEU A 178 12.04 33.01 11.70
CA LEU A 178 10.99 33.72 12.43
C LEU A 178 11.58 34.77 13.38
N ALA A 179 12.58 34.41 14.17
CA ALA A 179 13.27 35.35 15.07
C ALA A 179 13.87 36.54 14.30
N SER A 180 14.51 36.28 13.15
CA SER A 180 15.04 37.31 12.26
C SER A 180 13.93 38.25 11.74
N PHE A 181 12.77 37.69 11.37
CA PHE A 181 11.62 38.49 10.92
C PHE A 181 11.02 39.33 12.04
N VAL A 182 10.84 38.76 13.23
CA VAL A 182 10.34 39.45 14.43
C VAL A 182 11.29 40.59 14.81
N TYR A 183 12.60 40.37 14.74
CA TYR A 183 13.61 41.39 15.01
C TYR A 183 13.52 42.57 14.04
N ARG A 184 13.42 42.29 12.73
CA ARG A 184 13.38 43.31 11.66
C ARG A 184 12.05 44.06 11.56
N THR A 185 10.97 43.45 12.01
CA THR A 185 9.63 44.07 11.98
C THR A 185 9.59 45.31 12.87
N ARG A 186 8.89 46.38 12.44
CA ARG A 186 8.74 47.59 13.26
C ARG A 186 7.44 47.65 14.08
N SER A 187 6.43 46.86 13.70
CA SER A 187 5.14 46.81 14.40
C SER A 187 5.22 45.94 15.65
N THR A 188 5.10 46.54 16.84
CA THR A 188 5.07 45.83 18.12
C THR A 188 3.93 44.82 18.19
N GLY A 189 2.75 45.18 17.69
CA GLY A 189 1.59 44.27 17.66
C GLY A 189 1.84 43.02 16.83
N LEU A 190 2.48 43.16 15.65
CA LEU A 190 2.82 42.00 14.80
C LEU A 190 3.89 41.11 15.44
N LYS A 191 4.87 41.68 16.16
CA LYS A 191 5.87 40.91 16.90
C LYS A 191 5.24 40.04 17.98
N VAL A 192 4.42 40.66 18.84
CA VAL A 192 3.74 39.98 19.94
C VAL A 192 2.84 38.88 19.38
N PHE A 193 2.07 39.18 18.33
CA PHE A 193 1.22 38.20 17.67
C PHE A 193 2.00 36.99 17.16
N LEU A 194 3.10 37.19 16.41
CA LEU A 194 3.89 36.09 15.85
C LEU A 194 4.57 35.24 16.93
N LEU A 195 5.08 35.88 17.99
CA LEU A 195 5.66 35.17 19.13
C LEU A 195 4.60 34.35 19.88
N LEU A 196 3.42 34.91 20.11
CA LEU A 196 2.31 34.18 20.75
C LEU A 196 1.88 32.98 19.91
N VAL A 197 1.72 33.16 18.59
CA VAL A 197 1.38 32.04 17.69
C VAL A 197 2.44 30.95 17.74
N TYR A 198 3.72 31.30 17.64
CA TYR A 198 4.81 30.32 17.70
C TYR A 198 4.84 29.58 19.05
N CYS A 199 4.76 30.31 20.17
CA CYS A 199 4.73 29.70 21.49
C CYS A 199 3.52 28.76 21.67
N THR A 200 2.32 29.18 21.23
CA THR A 200 1.12 28.33 21.28
C THR A 200 1.29 27.07 20.46
N VAL A 201 1.83 27.16 19.24
CA VAL A 201 2.11 25.98 18.40
C VAL A 201 3.14 25.07 19.07
N MET A 202 4.23 25.62 19.62
CA MET A 202 5.23 24.83 20.33
C MET A 202 4.65 24.12 21.55
N ILE A 203 3.85 24.81 22.38
CA ILE A 203 3.17 24.20 23.54
C ILE A 203 2.25 23.07 23.07
N ALA A 204 1.43 23.31 22.04
CA ALA A 204 0.56 22.28 21.48
C ALA A 204 1.35 21.08 20.97
N LEU A 205 2.49 21.29 20.32
CA LEU A 205 3.38 20.22 19.88
C LEU A 205 4.00 19.48 21.06
N TYR A 206 4.45 20.16 22.11
CA TYR A 206 4.99 19.47 23.29
C TYR A 206 3.94 18.64 24.04
N LEU A 207 2.67 19.04 23.99
CA LEU A 207 1.56 18.30 24.59
C LEU A 207 0.98 17.23 23.66
N ALA A 208 1.19 17.30 22.35
CA ALA A 208 0.63 16.38 21.36
C ALA A 208 0.92 14.89 21.66
N PRO A 209 2.11 14.47 22.13
CA PRO A 209 2.37 13.07 22.48
C PRO A 209 1.39 12.48 23.50
N LEU A 210 0.80 13.30 24.37
CA LEU A 210 -0.21 12.83 25.34
C LEU A 210 -1.52 12.39 24.66
N GLY A 211 -1.78 12.84 23.42
CA GLY A 211 -2.97 12.50 22.65
C GLY A 211 -2.71 11.56 21.47
N ILE A 212 -1.45 11.17 21.21
CA ILE A 212 -1.13 10.24 20.12
C ILE A 212 -1.31 8.81 20.62
N THR A 213 -2.38 8.16 20.17
CA THR A 213 -2.59 6.72 20.34
C THR A 213 -2.27 6.00 19.04
N SER A 214 -1.38 5.00 19.10
CA SER A 214 -1.04 4.17 17.95
C SER A 214 -1.65 2.78 18.11
N PRO A 215 -2.46 2.28 17.16
CA PRO A 215 -2.99 0.92 17.21
C PRO A 215 -1.89 -0.14 17.09
N CYS A 216 -0.70 0.24 16.64
CA CYS A 216 0.44 -0.66 16.52
C CYS A 216 1.20 -0.86 17.84
N LEU A 217 0.94 -0.01 18.85
CA LEU A 217 1.56 -0.08 20.17
C LEU A 217 0.49 -0.50 21.17
N MET A 218 0.35 -1.82 21.35
CA MET A 218 -0.58 -2.42 22.30
C MET A 218 0.21 -3.13 23.40
N GLU A 219 -0.29 -3.05 24.63
CA GLU A 219 0.23 -3.90 25.71
C GLU A 219 -0.10 -5.36 25.41
N GLU A 220 0.78 -6.28 25.83
CA GLU A 220 0.62 -7.71 25.55
C GLU A 220 -0.70 -8.28 26.08
N ASN A 221 -1.16 -7.80 27.24
CA ASN A 221 -2.44 -8.16 27.87
C ASN A 221 -3.68 -7.61 27.13
N GLN A 222 -3.50 -6.70 26.17
CA GLN A 222 -4.57 -6.11 25.35
C GLN A 222 -4.60 -6.67 23.93
N LEU A 223 -3.63 -7.52 23.55
CA LEU A 223 -3.61 -8.12 22.22
C LEU A 223 -4.86 -9.00 22.02
N PRO A 224 -5.51 -8.91 20.84
CA PRO A 224 -6.57 -9.85 20.50
C PRO A 224 -5.99 -11.28 20.43
N PRO A 225 -6.85 -12.31 20.50
CA PRO A 225 -6.42 -13.68 20.22
C PRO A 225 -5.63 -13.75 18.91
N LYS A 226 -4.59 -14.58 18.89
CA LYS A 226 -3.77 -14.79 17.68
C LYS A 226 -4.70 -15.16 16.52
N PRO A 227 -4.54 -14.51 15.34
CA PRO A 227 -5.35 -14.85 14.17
C PRO A 227 -5.22 -16.34 13.84
N ALA A 228 -6.33 -16.93 13.38
CA ALA A 228 -6.32 -18.28 12.82
C ALA A 228 -5.36 -18.33 11.63
N LEU A 229 -4.56 -19.39 11.55
CA LEU A 229 -3.71 -19.65 10.40
C LEU A 229 -4.48 -20.51 9.40
N VAL A 230 -4.50 -20.05 8.15
CA VAL A 230 -5.06 -20.77 7.00
C VAL A 230 -3.89 -21.21 6.13
N GLY A 231 -3.75 -22.51 5.96
CA GLY A 231 -2.70 -23.11 5.14
C GLY A 231 -3.15 -23.14 3.69
N HIS A 232 -2.72 -22.16 2.90
CA HIS A 232 -3.02 -22.09 1.48
C HIS A 232 -2.41 -23.31 0.74
N ARG A 233 -3.27 -24.17 0.20
CA ARG A 233 -2.92 -25.51 -0.33
C ARG A 233 -2.21 -26.41 0.69
N GLY A 234 -2.49 -26.18 1.97
CA GLY A 234 -1.81 -26.75 3.14
C GLY A 234 -0.53 -26.04 3.54
N ALA A 235 0.59 -26.74 3.51
CA ALA A 235 1.91 -26.23 3.85
C ALA A 235 2.86 -26.34 2.63
N PRO A 236 2.68 -25.52 1.58
CA PRO A 236 3.36 -25.68 0.30
C PRO A 236 4.88 -25.45 0.39
N MET A 237 5.39 -24.84 1.46
CA MET A 237 6.83 -24.74 1.74
C MET A 237 7.42 -26.00 2.42
N LEU A 238 6.58 -26.92 2.90
CA LEU A 238 7.01 -28.12 3.63
C LEU A 238 6.65 -29.43 2.92
N ALA A 239 5.72 -29.37 1.98
CA ALA A 239 5.20 -30.51 1.24
C ALA A 239 4.64 -30.07 -0.13
N PRO A 240 4.50 -31.00 -1.09
CA PRO A 240 3.86 -30.70 -2.37
C PRO A 240 2.43 -30.21 -2.15
N GLU A 241 2.06 -29.07 -2.75
CA GLU A 241 0.74 -28.44 -2.59
C GLU A 241 -0.42 -29.39 -2.92
N ASN A 242 -1.59 -29.18 -2.29
CA ASN A 242 -2.81 -29.96 -2.56
C ASN A 242 -2.66 -31.49 -2.40
N THR A 243 -1.75 -31.94 -1.52
CA THR A 243 -1.56 -33.37 -1.17
C THR A 243 -1.93 -33.67 0.28
N LEU A 244 -2.16 -34.95 0.60
CA LEU A 244 -2.39 -35.38 1.99
C LEU A 244 -1.16 -35.14 2.88
N MET A 245 0.06 -35.16 2.32
CA MET A 245 1.26 -34.74 3.05
C MET A 245 1.21 -33.26 3.40
N SER A 246 0.74 -32.40 2.49
CA SER A 246 0.57 -30.96 2.76
C SER A 246 -0.44 -30.68 3.86
N LEU A 247 -1.56 -31.40 3.87
CA LEU A 247 -2.54 -31.33 4.95
C LEU A 247 -1.91 -31.72 6.29
N ARG A 248 -1.20 -32.85 6.35
CA ARG A 248 -0.53 -33.30 7.60
C ARG A 248 0.51 -32.30 8.08
N LYS A 249 1.32 -31.74 7.18
CA LYS A 249 2.29 -30.69 7.54
C LYS A 249 1.62 -29.41 8.02
N ALA A 250 0.44 -29.07 7.49
CA ALA A 250 -0.34 -27.94 8.00
C ALA A 250 -0.81 -28.20 9.44
N VAL A 251 -1.31 -29.42 9.72
CA VAL A 251 -1.68 -29.85 11.09
C VAL A 251 -0.47 -29.79 12.04
N ASP A 252 0.70 -30.29 11.61
CA ASP A 252 1.95 -30.22 12.39
C ASP A 252 2.36 -28.77 12.71
N CYS A 253 1.91 -27.79 11.91
CA CYS A 253 2.17 -26.37 12.09
C CYS A 253 1.06 -25.61 12.85
N ASP A 254 0.11 -26.32 13.46
CA ASP A 254 -1.03 -25.73 14.20
C ASP A 254 -1.89 -24.80 13.32
N VAL A 255 -2.01 -25.14 12.04
CA VAL A 255 -2.92 -24.48 11.10
C VAL A 255 -4.35 -24.92 11.41
N GLN A 256 -5.28 -23.95 11.44
CA GLN A 256 -6.68 -24.22 11.79
C GLN A 256 -7.53 -24.59 10.58
N VAL A 257 -7.14 -24.13 9.39
CA VAL A 257 -7.86 -24.36 8.13
C VAL A 257 -6.90 -24.83 7.05
N PHE A 258 -7.14 -26.02 6.50
CA PHE A 258 -6.52 -26.49 5.27
C PHE A 258 -7.28 -25.90 4.09
N GLU A 259 -6.71 -24.89 3.44
CA GLU A 259 -7.24 -24.35 2.20
C GLU A 259 -6.73 -25.20 1.02
N THR A 260 -7.58 -25.44 0.01
CA THR A 260 -7.26 -26.25 -1.17
C THR A 260 -8.14 -25.89 -2.35
N ASP A 261 -7.74 -26.31 -3.55
CA ASP A 261 -8.55 -26.20 -4.75
C ASP A 261 -9.20 -27.53 -5.11
N VAL A 262 -10.46 -27.51 -5.54
CA VAL A 262 -11.21 -28.70 -5.98
C VAL A 262 -11.58 -28.58 -7.45
N MET A 263 -11.21 -29.61 -8.23
CA MET A 263 -11.65 -29.86 -9.60
C MET A 263 -12.53 -31.12 -9.63
N VAL A 264 -13.24 -31.35 -10.73
CA VAL A 264 -14.05 -32.57 -10.93
C VAL A 264 -13.60 -33.28 -12.19
N SER A 265 -13.32 -34.58 -12.09
CA SER A 265 -12.87 -35.41 -13.20
C SER A 265 -13.98 -35.65 -14.23
N ALA A 266 -13.63 -36.16 -15.41
CA ALA A 266 -14.59 -36.45 -16.48
C ALA A 266 -15.67 -37.46 -16.07
N ASP A 267 -15.34 -38.36 -15.15
CA ASP A 267 -16.23 -39.34 -14.53
C ASP A 267 -16.88 -38.86 -13.21
N GLY A 268 -16.78 -37.57 -12.89
CA GLY A 268 -17.55 -36.93 -11.82
C GLY A 268 -16.96 -37.06 -10.42
N VAL A 269 -15.67 -37.38 -10.29
CA VAL A 269 -14.98 -37.50 -9.00
C VAL A 269 -14.29 -36.18 -8.63
N PRO A 270 -14.68 -35.52 -7.52
CA PRO A 270 -13.98 -34.33 -7.04
C PRO A 270 -12.58 -34.67 -6.50
N PHE A 271 -11.58 -33.90 -6.92
CA PHE A 271 -10.16 -34.10 -6.56
C PHE A 271 -9.44 -32.78 -6.32
N LEU A 272 -8.29 -32.82 -5.63
CA LEU A 272 -7.57 -31.61 -5.27
C LEU A 272 -6.57 -31.23 -6.37
N MET A 273 -6.76 -30.05 -6.98
CA MET A 273 -5.88 -29.50 -8.01
C MET A 273 -6.16 -28.02 -8.25
N HIS A 274 -5.11 -27.20 -8.30
CA HIS A 274 -5.25 -25.75 -8.54
C HIS A 274 -5.37 -25.41 -10.03
N ASP A 275 -4.56 -26.06 -10.84
CA ASP A 275 -4.37 -25.70 -12.24
C ASP A 275 -5.36 -26.44 -13.15
N GLU A 276 -5.74 -25.77 -14.24
CA GLU A 276 -6.46 -26.43 -15.33
C GLU A 276 -5.59 -27.48 -16.03
N GLU A 277 -4.28 -27.28 -16.14
CA GLU A 277 -3.35 -28.27 -16.69
C GLU A 277 -2.59 -29.03 -15.60
N LEU A 278 -2.27 -30.30 -15.84
CA LEU A 278 -1.58 -31.16 -14.87
C LEU A 278 -0.04 -31.06 -14.93
N THR A 279 0.51 -30.26 -15.85
CA THR A 279 1.96 -30.27 -16.22
C THR A 279 2.88 -29.64 -15.17
N ARG A 280 2.36 -28.73 -14.33
CA ARG A 280 3.18 -28.05 -13.31
C ARG A 280 3.48 -28.93 -12.12
N THR A 281 2.47 -29.65 -11.63
CA THR A 281 2.49 -30.36 -10.33
C THR A 281 2.41 -31.87 -10.47
N THR A 282 2.50 -32.40 -11.70
CA THR A 282 2.49 -33.85 -11.92
C THR A 282 3.45 -34.32 -13.00
N ASN A 283 3.58 -35.64 -13.14
CA ASN A 283 4.31 -36.29 -14.24
C ASN A 283 3.43 -36.63 -15.47
N VAL A 284 2.32 -35.93 -15.70
CA VAL A 284 1.38 -36.22 -16.81
C VAL A 284 2.06 -36.30 -18.19
N GLN A 285 3.11 -35.51 -18.43
CA GLN A 285 3.85 -35.53 -19.70
C GLN A 285 4.55 -36.88 -19.95
N ALA A 286 4.95 -37.58 -18.90
CA ALA A 286 5.59 -38.88 -18.99
C ALA A 286 4.57 -40.02 -19.08
N VAL A 287 3.44 -39.91 -18.37
CA VAL A 287 2.42 -40.97 -18.29
C VAL A 287 1.43 -40.90 -19.45
N PHE A 288 1.01 -39.70 -19.85
CA PHE A 288 0.02 -39.44 -20.91
C PHE A 288 0.48 -38.30 -21.84
N PRO A 289 1.56 -38.48 -22.61
CA PRO A 289 2.16 -37.41 -23.42
C PRO A 289 1.19 -36.74 -24.40
N GLU A 290 0.33 -37.52 -25.07
CA GLU A 290 -0.64 -37.01 -26.05
C GLU A 290 -1.80 -36.22 -25.41
N ARG A 291 -2.05 -36.43 -24.11
CA ARG A 291 -3.12 -35.77 -23.36
C ARG A 291 -2.61 -34.70 -22.40
N ALA A 292 -1.30 -34.48 -22.31
CA ALA A 292 -0.69 -33.64 -21.28
C ALA A 292 -1.16 -32.17 -21.29
N ALA A 293 -1.58 -31.66 -22.45
CA ALA A 293 -2.11 -30.31 -22.61
C ALA A 293 -3.65 -30.23 -22.45
N LEU A 294 -4.32 -31.35 -22.16
CA LEU A 294 -5.76 -31.33 -21.88
C LEU A 294 -6.01 -30.75 -20.48
N ASN A 295 -7.19 -30.17 -20.32
CA ASN A 295 -7.68 -29.74 -19.01
C ASN A 295 -7.80 -30.96 -18.07
N SER A 296 -7.51 -30.76 -16.79
CA SER A 296 -7.53 -31.77 -15.73
C SER A 296 -8.94 -32.37 -15.57
N THR A 297 -9.99 -31.63 -15.89
CA THR A 297 -11.39 -32.12 -15.91
C THR A 297 -11.66 -33.12 -17.05
N ALA A 298 -10.80 -33.21 -18.07
CA ALA A 298 -10.96 -34.16 -19.17
C ALA A 298 -10.41 -35.57 -18.85
N PHE A 299 -9.73 -35.74 -17.71
CA PHE A 299 -9.19 -37.03 -17.27
C PHE A 299 -10.21 -37.75 -16.39
N ASN A 300 -10.27 -39.08 -16.51
CA ASN A 300 -11.01 -39.91 -15.56
C ASN A 300 -10.21 -40.09 -14.27
N TRP A 301 -10.89 -40.41 -13.17
CA TRP A 301 -10.26 -40.59 -11.87
C TRP A 301 -9.17 -41.66 -11.87
N THR A 302 -9.38 -42.78 -12.56
CA THR A 302 -8.39 -43.87 -12.68
C THR A 302 -7.10 -43.41 -13.39
N ASP A 303 -7.17 -42.45 -14.30
CA ASP A 303 -6.00 -41.87 -14.94
C ASP A 303 -5.28 -40.91 -13.98
N LEU A 304 -6.03 -40.05 -13.29
CA LEU A 304 -5.49 -39.11 -12.31
C LEU A 304 -4.74 -39.82 -11.17
N GLN A 305 -5.25 -40.98 -10.72
CA GLN A 305 -4.60 -41.78 -9.67
C GLN A 305 -3.23 -42.37 -10.07
N GLN A 306 -2.93 -42.47 -11.37
CA GLN A 306 -1.63 -42.95 -11.84
C GLN A 306 -0.54 -41.88 -11.77
N LEU A 307 -0.92 -40.61 -11.64
CA LEU A 307 0.00 -39.49 -11.70
C LEU A 307 0.74 -39.28 -10.38
N ASP A 308 2.04 -39.09 -10.50
CA ASP A 308 2.89 -38.60 -9.42
C ASP A 308 2.64 -37.12 -9.19
N ALA A 309 2.26 -36.73 -7.96
CA ALA A 309 1.92 -35.35 -7.62
C ALA A 309 2.91 -34.71 -6.63
N GLY A 310 4.11 -35.28 -6.47
CA GLY A 310 5.03 -34.84 -5.42
C GLY A 310 6.51 -34.80 -5.78
N SER A 311 6.98 -35.54 -6.78
CA SER A 311 8.39 -35.52 -7.19
C SER A 311 8.80 -34.15 -7.74
N TRP A 312 7.89 -33.46 -8.43
CA TRP A 312 8.10 -32.10 -8.95
C TRP A 312 8.54 -31.12 -7.86
N PHE A 313 8.05 -31.28 -6.63
CA PHE A 313 8.35 -30.40 -5.50
C PHE A 313 9.83 -30.47 -5.12
N LEU A 314 10.40 -31.69 -5.17
CA LEU A 314 11.81 -31.95 -4.86
C LEU A 314 12.74 -31.50 -5.99
N GLU A 315 12.30 -31.66 -7.24
CA GLU A 315 13.08 -31.32 -8.43
C GLU A 315 13.13 -29.82 -8.67
N ARG A 316 11.99 -29.13 -8.52
CA ARG A 316 11.86 -27.71 -8.86
C ARG A 316 12.14 -26.78 -7.70
N SER A 317 11.97 -27.24 -6.45
CA SER A 317 12.10 -26.41 -5.25
C SER A 317 11.37 -25.05 -5.39
N PRO A 318 10.03 -25.04 -5.42
CA PRO A 318 9.25 -23.89 -5.89
C PRO A 318 9.42 -22.60 -5.09
N PHE A 319 9.92 -22.70 -3.85
CA PHE A 319 10.14 -21.55 -2.98
C PHE A 319 11.64 -21.35 -2.69
N PRO A 320 12.21 -20.16 -2.94
CA PRO A 320 13.62 -19.88 -2.65
C PRO A 320 14.00 -20.02 -1.18
N THR A 321 13.05 -19.81 -0.27
CA THR A 321 13.23 -19.85 1.19
C THR A 321 12.77 -21.17 1.82
N MET A 322 12.59 -22.21 1.01
CA MET A 322 12.16 -23.52 1.48
C MET A 322 13.21 -24.14 2.42
N PRO A 323 12.83 -24.65 3.60
CA PRO A 323 13.76 -25.39 4.45
C PRO A 323 14.16 -26.71 3.78
N SER A 324 15.35 -27.22 4.11
CA SER A 324 15.75 -28.56 3.67
C SER A 324 14.84 -29.61 4.30
N LEU A 325 14.23 -30.45 3.47
CA LEU A 325 13.42 -31.57 3.93
C LEU A 325 14.27 -32.69 4.51
N SER A 326 13.75 -33.38 5.52
CA SER A 326 14.37 -34.59 6.05
C SER A 326 14.37 -35.72 4.99
N ALA A 327 15.24 -36.72 5.13
CA ALA A 327 15.25 -37.86 4.21
C ALA A 327 13.89 -38.60 4.17
N GLY A 328 13.21 -38.69 5.32
CA GLY A 328 11.86 -39.25 5.42
C GLY A 328 10.82 -38.43 4.68
N ASP A 329 10.84 -37.10 4.86
CA ASP A 329 9.92 -36.19 4.16
C ASP A 329 10.14 -36.20 2.65
N ARG A 330 11.39 -36.27 2.18
CA ARG A 330 11.70 -36.41 0.75
C ARG A 330 11.11 -37.70 0.17
N HIS A 331 11.25 -38.82 0.88
CA HIS A 331 10.66 -40.09 0.46
C HIS A 331 9.13 -40.05 0.46
N GLN A 332 8.51 -39.38 1.44
CA GLN A 332 7.07 -39.22 1.49
C GLN A 332 6.54 -38.30 0.38
N ALA A 333 7.25 -37.21 0.08
CA ALA A 333 6.92 -36.28 -1.00
C ALA A 333 6.92 -37.00 -2.35
N ALA A 334 7.96 -37.78 -2.66
CA ALA A 334 8.07 -38.57 -3.90
C ALA A 334 7.00 -39.67 -4.06
N LYS A 335 6.17 -39.92 -3.04
CA LYS A 335 5.08 -40.90 -3.07
C LYS A 335 3.69 -40.28 -3.13
N GLN A 336 3.61 -38.95 -3.18
CA GLN A 336 2.31 -38.30 -3.24
C GLN A 336 1.62 -38.57 -4.58
N ARG A 337 0.29 -38.65 -4.50
CA ARG A 337 -0.66 -38.78 -5.61
C ARG A 337 -1.68 -37.66 -5.48
N ILE A 338 -2.40 -37.38 -6.55
CA ILE A 338 -3.55 -36.47 -6.53
C ILE A 338 -4.61 -37.09 -5.60
N PRO A 339 -4.97 -36.44 -4.48
CA PRO A 339 -5.99 -36.96 -3.59
C PRO A 339 -7.40 -36.61 -4.08
N SER A 340 -8.37 -37.48 -3.80
CA SER A 340 -9.77 -37.12 -3.97
C SER A 340 -10.21 -36.18 -2.85
N LEU A 341 -11.26 -35.40 -3.07
CA LEU A 341 -11.87 -34.59 -2.02
C LEU A 341 -12.30 -35.47 -0.84
N GLY A 342 -12.86 -36.65 -1.09
CA GLY A 342 -13.23 -37.60 -0.04
C GLY A 342 -12.05 -38.01 0.84
N GLN A 343 -10.86 -38.25 0.25
CA GLN A 343 -9.65 -38.55 1.00
C GLN A 343 -9.18 -37.37 1.85
N ALA A 344 -9.25 -36.16 1.30
CA ALA A 344 -8.89 -34.94 2.03
C ALA A 344 -9.85 -34.67 3.21
N LEU A 345 -11.16 -34.84 3.00
CA LEU A 345 -12.18 -34.69 4.05
C LEU A 345 -12.01 -35.73 5.15
N GLU A 346 -11.69 -36.98 4.80
CA GLU A 346 -11.41 -38.01 5.80
C GLU A 346 -10.16 -37.68 6.63
N ALA A 347 -9.08 -37.23 5.97
CA ALA A 347 -7.87 -36.80 6.67
C ALA A 347 -8.10 -35.56 7.55
N ALA A 348 -8.93 -34.61 7.09
CA ALA A 348 -9.31 -33.41 7.83
C ALA A 348 -10.12 -33.78 9.09
N LYS A 349 -11.12 -34.65 8.94
CA LYS A 349 -11.93 -35.20 10.04
C LYS A 349 -11.07 -35.92 11.08
N GLN A 350 -10.13 -36.76 10.64
CA GLN A 350 -9.21 -37.48 11.53
C GLN A 350 -8.28 -36.56 12.32
N SER A 351 -7.89 -35.43 11.71
CA SER A 351 -6.96 -34.46 12.30
C SER A 351 -7.68 -33.30 13.01
N ASN A 352 -9.01 -33.27 12.97
CA ASN A 352 -9.86 -32.20 13.49
C ASN A 352 -9.47 -30.79 12.96
N ILE A 353 -9.11 -30.71 11.68
CA ILE A 353 -8.79 -29.45 10.99
C ILE A 353 -9.95 -29.07 10.07
N SER A 354 -10.29 -27.78 9.99
CA SER A 354 -11.28 -27.30 9.04
C SER A 354 -10.72 -27.33 7.62
N ILE A 355 -11.57 -27.52 6.63
CA ILE A 355 -11.22 -27.44 5.21
C ILE A 355 -11.94 -26.25 4.58
N MET A 356 -11.19 -25.47 3.82
CA MET A 356 -11.72 -24.41 2.97
C MET A 356 -11.35 -24.74 1.53
N PHE A 357 -12.25 -24.53 0.58
CA PHE A 357 -11.89 -24.78 -0.81
C PHE A 357 -12.51 -23.83 -1.82
N ASP A 358 -11.79 -23.63 -2.93
CA ASP A 358 -12.26 -23.06 -4.18
C ASP A 358 -12.75 -24.21 -5.10
N LEU A 359 -13.97 -24.13 -5.63
CA LEU A 359 -14.44 -25.06 -6.66
C LEU A 359 -14.13 -24.50 -8.05
N ARG A 360 -13.40 -25.26 -8.87
CA ARG A 360 -12.89 -24.78 -10.16
C ARG A 360 -13.22 -25.72 -11.34
N PRO A 361 -13.20 -25.18 -12.58
CA PRO A 361 -13.21 -23.75 -12.91
C PRO A 361 -14.64 -23.19 -12.88
N GLU A 362 -14.81 -21.95 -12.39
CA GLU A 362 -16.12 -21.30 -12.25
C GLU A 362 -16.86 -21.07 -13.57
N ASN A 363 -16.11 -20.88 -14.66
CA ASN A 363 -16.66 -20.61 -15.99
C ASN A 363 -16.97 -21.89 -16.80
N HIS A 364 -16.97 -23.06 -16.17
CA HIS A 364 -17.28 -24.32 -16.85
C HIS A 364 -18.76 -24.43 -17.20
N SER A 365 -19.10 -24.96 -18.39
CA SER A 365 -20.50 -25.15 -18.82
C SER A 365 -21.29 -26.04 -17.85
N ASP A 366 -20.62 -27.03 -17.26
CA ASP A 366 -21.20 -28.01 -16.34
C ASP A 366 -20.95 -27.68 -14.85
N TYR A 367 -20.65 -26.43 -14.50
CA TYR A 367 -20.30 -26.04 -13.12
C TYR A 367 -21.34 -26.50 -12.08
N GLN A 368 -22.64 -26.45 -12.42
CA GLN A 368 -23.70 -26.95 -11.54
C GLN A 368 -23.57 -28.45 -11.23
N SER A 369 -23.11 -29.25 -12.20
CA SER A 369 -22.81 -30.67 -11.98
C SER A 369 -21.65 -30.84 -10.99
N PHE A 370 -20.63 -29.97 -11.10
CA PHE A 370 -19.47 -29.99 -10.20
C PHE A 370 -19.87 -29.63 -8.76
N VAL A 371 -20.76 -28.64 -8.59
CA VAL A 371 -21.35 -28.30 -7.29
C VAL A 371 -22.04 -29.53 -6.68
N ASN A 372 -22.90 -30.19 -7.45
CA ASN A 372 -23.66 -31.35 -6.98
C ASN A 372 -22.74 -32.53 -6.61
N ALA A 373 -21.74 -32.84 -7.44
CA ALA A 373 -20.77 -33.90 -7.16
C ALA A 373 -19.96 -33.61 -5.88
N THR A 374 -19.48 -32.38 -5.75
CA THR A 374 -18.72 -31.90 -4.58
C THR A 374 -19.56 -31.97 -3.31
N LEU A 375 -20.78 -31.45 -3.35
CA LEU A 375 -21.71 -31.48 -2.22
C LEU A 375 -22.05 -32.91 -1.80
N ALA A 376 -22.28 -33.81 -2.77
CA ALA A 376 -22.55 -35.22 -2.48
C ALA A 376 -21.39 -35.87 -1.71
N VAL A 377 -20.14 -35.61 -2.12
CA VAL A 377 -18.94 -36.13 -1.42
C VAL A 377 -18.82 -35.55 -0.02
N ILE A 378 -19.07 -34.25 0.16
CA ILE A 378 -19.03 -33.61 1.49
C ILE A 378 -20.06 -34.24 2.43
N LEU A 379 -21.31 -34.37 1.98
CA LEU A 379 -22.40 -34.95 2.78
C LEU A 379 -22.14 -36.42 3.12
N GLN A 380 -21.50 -37.18 2.23
CA GLN A 380 -21.16 -38.59 2.46
C GLN A 380 -19.94 -38.79 3.37
N SER A 381 -19.02 -37.81 3.45
CA SER A 381 -17.78 -37.92 4.25
C SER A 381 -18.01 -37.98 5.77
N GLY A 382 -19.17 -37.49 6.23
CA GLY A 382 -19.51 -37.40 7.65
C GLY A 382 -18.67 -36.38 8.43
N ILE A 383 -17.91 -35.50 7.75
CA ILE A 383 -17.25 -34.37 8.41
C ILE A 383 -18.31 -33.39 8.95
N PRO A 384 -18.11 -32.79 10.14
CA PRO A 384 -18.99 -31.73 10.63
C PRO A 384 -19.07 -30.58 9.61
N LEU A 385 -20.26 -30.23 9.15
CA LEU A 385 -20.43 -29.20 8.10
C LEU A 385 -19.86 -27.83 8.50
N GLN A 386 -19.81 -27.51 9.79
CA GLN A 386 -19.18 -26.28 10.30
C GLN A 386 -17.66 -26.22 10.10
N GLN A 387 -17.01 -27.36 9.81
CA GLN A 387 -15.59 -27.45 9.48
C GLN A 387 -15.33 -27.33 7.97
N VAL A 388 -16.37 -27.23 7.15
CA VAL A 388 -16.25 -27.11 5.71
C VAL A 388 -16.70 -25.72 5.30
N SER A 389 -15.80 -24.97 4.65
CA SER A 389 -16.08 -23.65 4.11
C SER A 389 -15.80 -23.62 2.62
N TRP A 390 -16.66 -22.92 1.88
CA TRP A 390 -16.44 -22.64 0.46
C TRP A 390 -16.00 -21.19 0.34
N SER A 391 -14.83 -20.97 -0.25
CA SER A 391 -14.30 -19.64 -0.55
C SER A 391 -15.10 -19.00 -1.71
N PRO A 392 -15.52 -17.73 -1.56
CA PRO A 392 -16.47 -17.07 -2.46
C PRO A 392 -15.91 -16.66 -3.81
#